data_AF-A0A7X8E4J2-F1
#
_entry.id   AF-A0A7X8E4J2-F1
#
_cell.length_a   1.000
_cell.length_b   1.000
_cell.length_c   1.000
_cell.angle_alpha   90.00
_cell.angle_beta   90.00
_cell.angle_gamma   90.00
#
_symmetry.space_group_name_H-M   'P 1'
#
loop_
_entity.id
_entity.type
_entity.pdbx_description
1 polymer ?
#
loop_
_entity_poly.entity_id
_entity_poly.type
_entity_poly.pdbx_seq_one_letter_code
_entity_poly.pdbx_strand_id
1 'polypeptide(L)' 'MEQNKVLATVNGKEISSNSVYAFINQMAPQTAAQFRSPEGMKKIANELVNQELLYLEA' A
#
# COMPACT_ATOMS: atom_id res chain seq x y z
N MET A 1 5.79 17.43 -4.37
CA MET A 1 5.12 16.52 -3.43
C MET A 1 4.09 15.76 -4.25
N GLU A 2 4.27 14.46 -4.50
CA GLU A 2 3.24 13.68 -5.20
C GLU A 2 1.92 13.85 -4.46
N GLN A 3 0.89 14.31 -5.18
CA GLN A 3 -0.44 14.47 -4.63
C GLN A 3 -0.88 13.13 -4.00
N ASN A 4 -1.41 13.17 -2.78
CA ASN A 4 -1.90 11.97 -2.11
C ASN A 4 -3.07 11.40 -2.92
N LYS A 5 -2.79 10.36 -3.72
CA LYS A 5 -3.72 9.80 -4.70
C LYS A 5 -4.39 8.58 -4.09
N VAL A 6 -5.72 8.50 -4.17
CA VAL A 6 -6.46 7.27 -3.86
C VAL A 6 -6.15 6.24 -4.96
N LEU A 7 -5.64 5.09 -4.55
CA LEU A 7 -5.24 3.99 -5.43
C LEU A 7 -6.32 2.91 -5.49
N ALA A 8 -7.02 2.67 -4.38
CA ALA A 8 -8.14 1.75 -4.29
C ALA A 8 -9.08 2.17 -3.14
N THR A 9 -10.32 1.70 -3.19
CA THR A 9 -11.28 1.79 -2.09
C THR A 9 -11.83 0.39 -1.83
N VAL A 10 -11.70 -0.10 -0.59
CA VAL A 10 -12.12 -1.45 -0.18
C VAL A 10 -13.05 -1.30 1.03
N ASN A 11 -14.31 -1.75 0.90
CA ASN A 11 -15.35 -1.60 1.93
C ASN A 11 -15.43 -0.18 2.54
N GLY A 12 -15.38 0.86 1.70
CA GLY A 12 -15.42 2.25 2.14
C GLY A 12 -14.12 2.79 2.74
N LYS A 13 -13.07 1.97 2.89
CA LYS A 13 -11.74 2.41 3.30
C LYS A 13 -10.88 2.74 2.09
N GLU A 14 -10.24 3.90 2.12
CA GLU A 14 -9.34 4.34 1.05
C GLU A 14 -7.91 3.84 1.28
N ILE A 15 -7.32 3.27 0.23
CA ILE A 15 -5.90 2.93 0.15
C ILE A 15 -5.25 3.97 -0.76
N SER A 16 -4.41 4.81 -0.18
CA SER A 16 -3.79 5.95 -0.85
C SER A 16 -2.30 5.71 -1.13
N SER A 17 -1.70 6.56 -1.97
CA SER A 17 -0.24 6.55 -2.17
C SER A 17 0.51 6.73 -0.85
N ASN A 18 -0.01 7.56 0.07
CA ASN A 18 0.56 7.71 1.40
C ASN A 18 0.45 6.43 2.25
N SER A 19 -0.65 5.67 2.13
CA SER A 19 -0.80 4.36 2.81
C SER A 19 0.29 3.38 2.35
N VAL A 20 0.58 3.35 1.05
CA VAL A 20 1.65 2.53 0.47
C VAL A 20 3.02 2.96 0.97
N TYR A 21 3.33 4.26 0.92
CA TYR A 21 4.61 4.78 1.43
C TYR A 21 4.78 4.53 2.93
N ALA A 22 3.72 4.71 3.73
CA ALA A 22 3.74 4.43 5.16
C ALA A 22 4.04 2.95 5.44
N PHE A 23 3.41 2.04 4.71
CA PHE A 23 3.66 0.61 4.86
C PHE A 23 5.10 0.23 4.50
N ILE A 24 5.63 0.76 3.39
CA ILE A 24 7.04 0.53 2.99
C ILE A 24 8.01 1.08 4.05
N ASN A 25 7.72 2.24 4.63
CA ASN A 25 8.57 2.87 5.65
C ASN A 25 8.60 2.10 6.98
N GLN A 26 7.64 1.21 7.23
CA GLN A 26 7.63 0.32 8.40
C GLN A 26 8.49 -0.93 8.20
N MET A 27 8.91 -1.23 6.97
CA MET A 27 9.74 -2.40 6.66
C MET A 27 11.20 -2.17 7.04
N ALA A 28 11.96 -3.26 7.17
CA ALA A 28 13.41 -3.18 7.26
C ALA A 28 13.99 -2.43 6.04
N PRO A 29 15.01 -1.56 6.18
CA PRO A 29 15.49 -0.70 5.10
C PRO A 29 15.87 -1.44 3.81
N GLN A 30 16.48 -2.64 3.95
CA GLN A 30 16.87 -3.47 2.80
C GLN A 30 15.64 -3.97 2.02
N THR A 31 14.59 -4.37 2.74
CA THR A 31 13.31 -4.78 2.15
C THR A 31 12.57 -3.58 1.57
N ALA A 32 12.53 -2.44 2.26
CA ALA A 32 11.87 -1.24 1.77
C ALA A 32 12.45 -0.75 0.44
N ALA A 33 13.78 -0.84 0.27
CA ALA A 33 14.47 -0.41 -0.94
C ALA A 33 13.97 -1.11 -2.22
N GLN A 34 13.57 -2.39 -2.12
CA GLN A 34 13.09 -3.16 -3.28
C GLN A 34 11.71 -2.71 -3.78
N PHE A 35 10.93 -2.01 -2.95
CA PHE A 35 9.56 -1.59 -3.26
C PHE A 35 9.44 -0.14 -3.72
N ARG A 36 10.57 0.59 -3.81
CA ARG A 36 10.59 2.00 -4.25
C ARG A 36 10.44 2.19 -5.78
N SER A 37 10.33 1.11 -6.56
CA SER A 37 9.99 1.19 -7.99
C SER A 37 8.46 1.28 -8.19
N PRO A 38 7.96 1.79 -9.33
CA PRO A 38 6.52 1.83 -9.61
C PRO A 38 5.84 0.45 -9.50
N GLU A 39 6.51 -0.61 -9.96
CA GLU A 39 6.02 -1.99 -9.86
C GLU A 39 5.99 -2.47 -8.40
N GLY A 40 7.02 -2.12 -7.62
CA GLY A 40 7.07 -2.40 -6.18
C GLY A 40 5.93 -1.73 -5.43
N MET A 41 5.70 -0.46 -5.69
CA MET A 41 4.59 0.32 -5.13
C MET A 41 3.23 -0.31 -5.48
N LYS A 42 3.05 -0.77 -6.73
CA LYS A 42 1.82 -1.48 -7.15
C LYS A 42 1.63 -2.79 -6.40
N LYS A 43 2.69 -3.56 -6.18
CA LYS A 43 2.62 -4.80 -5.37
C LYS A 43 2.16 -4.51 -3.96
N ILE A 44 2.70 -3.46 -3.32
CA ILE A 44 2.30 -3.08 -1.97
C ILE A 44 0.86 -2.56 -1.93
N ALA A 45 0.43 -1.78 -2.92
CA ALA A 45 -0.97 -1.35 -3.02
C ALA A 45 -1.93 -2.55 -3.06
N ASN A 46 -1.61 -3.57 -3.87
CA ASN A 46 -2.40 -4.81 -3.94
C ASN A 46 -2.38 -5.59 -2.62
N GLU A 47 -1.24 -5.65 -1.95
CA GLU A 47 -1.11 -6.31 -0.64
C GLU A 47 -2.01 -5.63 0.41
N LEU A 48 -2.02 -4.30 0.46
CA LEU A 48 -2.92 -3.54 1.33
C LEU A 48 -4.39 -3.82 1.01
N VAL A 49 -4.75 -3.93 -0.28
CA VAL A 49 -6.12 -4.32 -0.69
C VAL A 49 -6.47 -5.70 -0.17
N ASN A 50 -5.56 -6.67 -0.32
CA ASN A 50 -5.79 -8.05 0.13
C ASN A 50 -5.93 -8.14 1.65
N GLN A 51 -5.14 -7.38 2.41
CA GLN A 51 -5.28 -7.32 3.86
C GLN A 51 -6.66 -6.82 4.27
N GLU A 52 -7.15 -5.74 3.64
CA GLU A 52 -8.50 -5.26 3.92
C GLU A 52 -9.57 -6.30 3.56
N LEU A 53 -9.44 -6.99 2.41
CA LEU A 53 -10.39 -8.05 2.05
C LEU A 53 -10.40 -9.19 3.08
N LEU A 54 -9.22 -9.63 3.55
CA LEU A 54 -9.11 -10.64 4.59
C LEU A 54 -9.77 -10.20 5.91
N TYR A 55 -9.62 -8.93 6.30
CA TYR A 55 -10.31 -8.40 7.49
C TYR A 55 -11.83 -8.38 7.37
N LEU A 56 -12.39 -8.39 6.16
CA LEU A 56 -13.85 -8.47 5.95
C LEU A 56 -14.38 -9.89 6.05
N GLU A 57 -13.54 -10.88 5.77
CA GLU A 57 -13.88 -12.30 5.86
C GLU A 57 -13.67 -12.90 7.26
N ALA A 58 -12.94 -12.21 8.13
CA ALA A 58 -12.63 -12.61 9.51
C ALA A 58 -13.75 -12.26 10.50
#